data_AF-A0A3D8QAS6-F1
#
_entry.id   AF-A0A3D8QAS6-F1
#
_cell.length_a   1.000
_cell.length_b   1.000
_cell.length_c   1.000
_cell.angle_alpha   90.00
_cell.angle_beta   90.00
_cell.angle_gamma   90.00
#
_symmetry.space_group_name_H-M   'P 1'
#
loop_
_entity.id
_entity.type
_entity.pdbx_description
1 polymer ?
#
loop_
_entity_poly.entity_id
_entity_poly.type
_entity_poly.pdbx_seq_one_letter_code
_entity_poly.pdbx_strand_id
1 'polypeptide(L)'
;MGLLEWHASEPLNAFVPRKISFLHRTVRDFLLTPNAQRVLLEFSGGQYDALHFRCNALVFDVIGLSNFPPGRSSHLVRLNNLSCFLGQISQLQSEEKVYSLYDTFLSTIRVSESDWKQLNRDVENEYIKNAPDLLLEATGEWNKDQSTALSLAILFGWTDYVKARLTYEMISEKTGRPLLDYALVPCTRLSKNAHPEIAAHLLRSGADPGELYQGISLWVRYILSLQDLDHCDRVSTFITIETLIRHGVDRFVRISDLQAEPSNEKIRELRVTTLQKMLLHYETHRPAGFDEDAYDVLDVLEAISRSRHWAHAFQFEMKERTRLEKIWSGGPLHLN
;
A
#
# COMPACT_ATOMS: atom_id res chain seq x y z
N MET A 1 -42.70 7.01 -8.51
CA MET A 1 -41.49 6.29 -8.05
C MET A 1 -40.57 6.16 -9.24
N GLY A 2 -39.31 6.56 -9.08
CA GLY A 2 -38.29 6.38 -10.11
C GLY A 2 -37.92 4.89 -10.24
N LEU A 3 -37.48 4.48 -11.43
CA LEU A 3 -36.97 3.11 -11.67
C LEU A 3 -35.72 2.79 -10.84
N LEU A 4 -35.03 3.83 -10.37
CA LEU A 4 -33.92 3.80 -9.43
C LEU A 4 -34.21 4.83 -8.33
N GLU A 5 -34.24 4.39 -7.07
CA GLU A 5 -34.30 5.32 -5.94
C GLU A 5 -32.94 5.35 -5.27
N TRP A 6 -32.37 6.56 -5.24
CA TRP A 6 -31.11 6.87 -4.61
C TRP A 6 -31.38 7.52 -3.27
N HIS A 7 -30.83 6.94 -2.20
CA HIS A 7 -30.69 7.65 -0.93
C HIS A 7 -29.25 8.14 -0.82
N ALA A 8 -29.08 9.46 -0.74
CA ALA A 8 -27.89 10.02 -0.13
C ALA A 8 -27.92 9.62 1.35
N SER A 9 -27.08 8.66 1.76
CA SER A 9 -26.68 8.61 3.16
C SER A 9 -26.08 9.97 3.51
N GLU A 10 -26.39 10.48 4.71
CA GLU A 10 -26.08 11.83 5.22
C GLU A 10 -25.02 12.65 4.46
N PRO A 11 -25.27 13.96 4.20
CA PRO A 11 -24.46 14.81 3.32
C PRO A 11 -22.99 14.97 3.75
N LEU A 12 -22.61 14.51 4.94
CA LEU A 12 -21.27 14.67 5.49
C LEU A 12 -20.28 13.59 5.04
N ASN A 13 -20.75 12.46 4.51
CA ASN A 13 -19.88 11.43 3.95
C ASN A 13 -20.16 11.24 2.45
N ALA A 14 -19.61 12.17 1.64
CA ALA A 14 -19.49 12.00 0.19
C ALA A 14 -18.73 10.70 -0.22
N PHE A 15 -18.11 10.04 0.76
CA PHE A 15 -17.30 8.84 0.67
C PHE A 15 -18.06 7.52 0.80
N VAL A 16 -19.36 7.54 1.17
CA VAL A 16 -20.15 6.31 1.19
C VAL A 16 -20.46 5.94 -0.27
N PRO A 17 -20.08 4.73 -0.74
CA PRO A 17 -20.48 4.25 -2.06
C PRO A 17 -21.97 4.49 -2.21
N ARG A 18 -22.39 5.21 -3.25
CA ARG A 18 -23.81 5.41 -3.54
C ARG A 18 -24.45 4.04 -3.70
N LYS A 19 -25.04 3.55 -2.61
CA LYS A 19 -25.71 2.26 -2.61
C LYS A 19 -27.06 2.51 -3.25
N ILE A 20 -27.32 1.81 -4.35
CA ILE A 20 -28.69 1.70 -4.84
C ILE A 20 -29.44 0.94 -3.75
N SER A 21 -30.17 1.69 -2.93
CA SER A 21 -30.99 1.15 -1.85
C SER A 21 -32.20 0.41 -2.41
N PHE A 22 -32.64 0.80 -3.60
CA PHE A 22 -33.79 0.21 -4.24
C PHE A 22 -33.63 0.22 -5.76
N LEU A 23 -33.52 -0.98 -6.33
CA LEU A 23 -33.69 -1.22 -7.76
C LEU A 23 -35.13 -1.66 -7.95
N HIS A 24 -35.92 -0.90 -8.70
CA HIS A 24 -37.32 -1.25 -8.91
C HIS A 24 -37.41 -2.64 -9.54
N ARG A 25 -38.35 -3.48 -9.05
CA ARG A 25 -38.48 -4.88 -9.47
C ARG A 25 -38.51 -5.04 -10.99
N THR A 26 -39.18 -4.14 -11.71
CA THR A 26 -39.22 -4.19 -13.18
C THR A 26 -37.87 -3.97 -13.86
N VAL A 27 -36.97 -3.16 -13.26
CA VAL A 27 -35.60 -2.99 -13.78
C VAL A 27 -34.79 -4.25 -13.51
N ARG A 28 -34.91 -4.82 -12.31
CA ARG A 28 -34.27 -6.10 -11.98
C ARG A 28 -34.75 -7.19 -12.94
N ASP A 29 -36.06 -7.33 -13.11
CA ASP A 29 -36.69 -8.34 -13.96
C ASP A 29 -36.29 -8.13 -15.43
N PHE A 30 -36.21 -6.88 -15.91
CA PHE A 30 -35.69 -6.55 -17.24
C PHE A 30 -34.23 -6.95 -17.40
N LEU A 31 -33.35 -6.57 -16.46
CA LEU A 31 -31.93 -6.91 -16.49
C LEU A 31 -31.70 -8.42 -16.43
N LEU A 32 -32.60 -9.19 -15.80
CA LEU A 32 -32.53 -10.65 -15.76
C LEU A 32 -33.05 -11.33 -17.03
N THR A 33 -33.65 -10.60 -17.97
CA THR A 33 -34.09 -11.21 -19.23
C THR A 33 -32.90 -11.69 -20.08
N PRO A 34 -33.03 -12.79 -20.82
CA PRO A 34 -31.97 -13.28 -21.70
C PRO A 34 -31.54 -12.24 -22.75
N ASN A 35 -32.47 -11.38 -23.18
CA ASN A 35 -32.18 -10.35 -24.19
C ASN A 35 -31.33 -9.22 -23.59
N ALA A 36 -31.68 -8.72 -22.40
CA ALA A 36 -30.88 -7.72 -21.70
C ALA A 36 -29.50 -8.27 -21.31
N GLN A 37 -29.43 -9.51 -20.80
CA GLN A 37 -28.17 -10.18 -20.50
C GLN A 37 -27.32 -10.35 -21.77
N ARG A 38 -27.92 -10.70 -22.91
CA ARG A 38 -27.18 -10.81 -24.19
C ARG A 38 -26.63 -9.48 -24.66
N VAL A 39 -27.44 -8.42 -24.60
CA VAL A 39 -26.99 -7.05 -24.93
C VAL A 39 -25.87 -6.62 -23.99
N LEU A 40 -26.02 -6.84 -22.67
CA LEU A 40 -24.98 -6.53 -21.69
C LEU A 40 -23.69 -7.31 -21.99
N LEU A 41 -23.78 -8.61 -22.29
CA LEU A 41 -22.65 -9.47 -22.66
C LEU A 41 -21.97 -9.02 -23.98
N GLU A 42 -22.76 -8.60 -24.96
CA GLU A 42 -22.28 -8.08 -26.25
C GLU A 42 -21.47 -6.79 -26.06
N PHE A 43 -21.96 -5.89 -25.21
CA PHE A 43 -21.26 -4.63 -24.90
C PHE A 43 -20.14 -4.80 -23.87
N SER A 44 -20.19 -5.81 -22.99
CA SER A 44 -19.12 -6.09 -22.01
C SER A 44 -18.00 -6.98 -22.54
N GLY A 45 -18.18 -7.60 -23.72
CA GLY A 45 -17.16 -8.43 -24.35
C GLY A 45 -16.82 -9.71 -23.57
N GLY A 46 -17.73 -10.22 -22.73
CA GLY A 46 -17.47 -11.38 -21.88
C GLY A 46 -18.24 -11.35 -20.56
N GLN A 47 -17.85 -12.20 -19.59
CA GLN A 47 -18.46 -12.24 -18.26
C GLN A 47 -18.45 -10.85 -17.62
N TYR A 48 -19.60 -10.46 -17.06
CA TYR A 48 -19.76 -9.16 -16.41
C TYR A 48 -18.93 -9.10 -15.12
N ASP A 49 -17.82 -8.38 -15.16
CA ASP A 49 -17.04 -8.01 -13.98
C ASP A 49 -17.48 -6.61 -13.50
N ALA A 50 -18.27 -6.60 -12.43
CA ALA A 50 -18.79 -5.38 -11.82
C ALA A 50 -17.68 -4.45 -11.31
N LEU A 51 -16.57 -5.00 -10.82
CA LEU A 51 -15.46 -4.21 -10.31
C LEU A 51 -14.69 -3.56 -11.47
N HIS A 52 -14.42 -4.32 -12.54
CA HIS A 52 -13.79 -3.78 -13.74
C HIS A 52 -14.64 -2.67 -14.39
N PHE A 53 -15.97 -2.87 -14.49
CA PHE A 53 -16.87 -1.85 -15.02
C PHE A 53 -16.90 -0.60 -14.14
N ARG A 54 -16.91 -0.78 -12.81
CA ARG A 54 -16.86 0.34 -11.86
C ARG A 54 -15.55 1.12 -11.97
N CYS A 55 -14.42 0.43 -12.09
CA CYS A 55 -13.13 1.08 -12.29
C CYS A 55 -13.11 1.85 -13.62
N ASN A 56 -13.62 1.28 -14.72
CA ASN A 56 -13.80 2.00 -15.99
C ASN A 56 -14.64 3.27 -15.82
N ALA A 57 -15.80 3.17 -15.16
CA ALA A 57 -16.67 4.32 -14.91
C ALA A 57 -15.94 5.41 -14.11
N LEU A 58 -15.16 5.04 -13.09
CA LEU A 58 -14.35 5.99 -12.32
C LEU A 58 -13.25 6.64 -13.16
N VAL A 59 -12.60 5.89 -14.06
CA VAL A 59 -11.67 6.48 -15.03
C VAL A 59 -12.40 7.53 -15.85
N PHE A 60 -13.53 7.19 -16.49
CA PHE A 60 -14.31 8.11 -17.31
C PHE A 60 -14.82 9.33 -16.54
N ASP A 61 -15.20 9.17 -15.28
CA ASP A 61 -15.57 10.30 -14.42
C ASP A 61 -14.38 11.23 -14.21
N VAL A 62 -13.18 10.70 -13.96
CA VAL A 62 -11.95 11.50 -13.83
C VAL A 62 -11.58 12.18 -15.16
N ILE A 63 -11.73 11.49 -16.30
CA ILE A 63 -11.55 12.10 -17.64
C ILE A 63 -12.53 13.25 -17.83
N GLY A 64 -13.82 12.99 -17.58
CA GLY A 64 -14.89 13.96 -17.74
C GLY A 64 -14.66 15.19 -16.88
N LEU A 65 -14.32 15.00 -15.61
CA LEU A 65 -14.02 16.08 -14.66
C LEU A 65 -12.79 16.89 -15.04
N SER A 66 -11.80 16.27 -15.70
CA SER A 66 -10.61 16.97 -16.20
C SER A 66 -10.92 17.97 -17.31
N ASN A 67 -12.05 17.81 -18.02
CA ASN A 67 -12.49 18.75 -19.05
C ASN A 67 -13.26 19.95 -18.51
N PHE A 68 -13.64 19.96 -17.23
CA PHE A 68 -14.32 21.10 -16.62
C PHE A 68 -13.32 22.12 -16.06
N PRO A 69 -13.68 23.42 -16.09
CA PRO A 69 -12.85 24.46 -15.48
C PRO A 69 -12.53 24.11 -14.02
N PRO A 70 -11.30 24.38 -13.55
CA PRO A 70 -10.91 24.11 -12.17
C PRO A 70 -11.76 24.95 -11.22
N GLY A 71 -12.80 24.33 -10.65
CA GLY A 71 -13.57 24.85 -9.53
C GLY A 71 -13.36 23.95 -8.31
N ARG A 72 -13.35 24.51 -7.10
CA ARG A 72 -13.08 23.78 -5.84
C ARG A 72 -13.82 22.44 -5.72
N SER A 73 -15.12 22.43 -6.00
CA SER A 73 -15.95 21.21 -5.93
C SER A 73 -15.49 20.13 -6.91
N SER A 74 -15.04 20.51 -8.11
CA SER A 74 -14.57 19.57 -9.13
C SER A 74 -13.25 18.88 -8.74
N HIS A 75 -12.40 19.54 -7.94
CA HIS A 75 -11.11 18.97 -7.50
C HIS A 75 -11.31 17.90 -6.43
N LEU A 76 -12.16 18.17 -5.44
CA LEU A 76 -12.47 17.19 -4.39
C LEU A 76 -13.14 15.94 -4.97
N VAL A 77 -14.07 16.11 -5.91
CA VAL A 77 -14.71 14.96 -6.59
C VAL A 77 -13.67 14.17 -7.41
N ARG A 78 -12.73 14.84 -8.08
CA ARG A 78 -11.63 14.18 -8.80
C ARG A 78 -10.76 13.34 -7.86
N LEU A 79 -10.32 13.91 -6.74
CA LEU A 79 -9.53 13.19 -5.74
C LEU A 79 -10.27 12.01 -5.16
N ASN A 80 -11.55 12.20 -4.82
CA ASN A 80 -12.38 11.13 -4.29
C ASN A 80 -12.54 9.98 -5.29
N ASN A 81 -12.77 10.30 -6.57
CA ASN A 81 -12.88 9.30 -7.62
C ASN A 81 -11.54 8.58 -7.84
N LEU A 82 -10.42 9.29 -7.74
CA LEU A 82 -9.07 8.73 -7.75
C LEU A 82 -8.86 7.79 -6.54
N SER A 83 -9.34 8.16 -5.35
CA SER A 83 -9.29 7.33 -4.13
C SER A 83 -10.10 6.07 -4.24
N CYS A 84 -11.34 6.22 -4.70
CA CYS A 84 -12.21 5.09 -5.00
C CYS A 84 -11.62 4.18 -6.08
N PHE A 85 -10.98 4.74 -7.10
CA PHE A 85 -10.35 3.97 -8.17
C PHE A 85 -9.21 3.15 -7.59
N LEU A 86 -8.17 3.78 -7.03
CA LEU A 86 -6.98 3.08 -6.54
C LEU A 86 -7.32 2.00 -5.50
N GLY A 87 -8.28 2.25 -4.60
CA GLY A 87 -8.74 1.25 -3.64
C GLY A 87 -9.54 0.09 -4.24
N GLN A 88 -10.13 0.24 -5.42
CA GLN A 88 -10.86 -0.83 -6.12
C GLN A 88 -9.96 -1.62 -7.06
N ILE A 89 -9.09 -0.92 -7.80
CA ILE A 89 -8.16 -1.60 -8.70
C ILE A 89 -7.13 -2.44 -7.94
N SER A 90 -6.85 -2.12 -6.67
CA SER A 90 -6.09 -3.00 -5.77
C SER A 90 -6.78 -4.30 -5.39
N GLN A 91 -8.10 -4.39 -5.57
CA GLN A 91 -8.90 -5.59 -5.28
C GLN A 91 -9.08 -6.48 -6.51
N LEU A 92 -8.80 -5.94 -7.70
CA LEU A 92 -8.85 -6.71 -8.93
C LEU A 92 -7.64 -7.64 -8.94
N GLN A 93 -7.88 -8.93 -9.18
CA GLN A 93 -6.80 -9.88 -9.36
C GLN A 93 -6.00 -9.53 -10.61
N SER A 94 -4.70 -9.84 -10.58
CA SER A 94 -3.71 -9.48 -11.60
C SER A 94 -4.07 -10.03 -12.99
N GLU A 95 -4.83 -9.25 -13.74
CA GLU A 95 -5.05 -9.45 -15.17
C GLU A 95 -4.43 -8.29 -15.95
N GLU A 96 -3.88 -8.58 -17.13
CA GLU A 96 -3.31 -7.58 -18.04
C GLU A 96 -4.29 -6.44 -18.36
N LYS A 97 -5.60 -6.75 -18.37
CA LYS A 97 -6.68 -5.77 -18.53
C LYS A 97 -6.68 -4.71 -17.43
N VAL A 98 -6.41 -5.10 -16.19
CA VAL A 98 -6.33 -4.20 -15.04
C VAL A 98 -5.17 -3.23 -15.21
N TYR A 99 -4.04 -3.72 -15.73
CA TYR A 99 -2.87 -2.89 -15.99
C TYR A 99 -3.16 -1.85 -17.08
N SER A 100 -3.84 -2.24 -18.16
CA SER A 100 -4.24 -1.32 -19.22
C SER A 100 -5.19 -0.21 -18.71
N LEU A 101 -6.07 -0.56 -17.78
CA LEU A 101 -6.99 0.37 -17.15
C LEU A 101 -6.23 1.40 -16.29
N TYR A 102 -5.26 0.92 -15.52
CA TYR A 102 -4.39 1.77 -14.71
C TYR A 102 -3.54 2.70 -15.56
N ASP A 103 -2.93 2.19 -16.64
CA ASP A 103 -2.12 3.00 -17.55
C ASP A 103 -2.98 4.06 -18.25
N THR A 104 -4.19 3.69 -18.68
CA THR A 104 -5.17 4.62 -19.29
C THR A 104 -5.54 5.72 -18.30
N PHE A 105 -5.82 5.34 -17.05
CA PHE A 105 -6.15 6.27 -15.98
C PHE A 105 -5.02 7.28 -15.74
N LEU A 106 -3.79 6.80 -15.57
CA LEU A 106 -2.62 7.64 -15.33
C LEU A 106 -2.33 8.57 -16.51
N SER A 107 -2.47 8.07 -17.74
CA SER A 107 -2.29 8.90 -18.95
C SER A 107 -3.30 10.05 -19.03
N THR A 108 -4.46 9.88 -18.38
CA THR A 108 -5.53 10.88 -18.34
C THR A 108 -5.38 11.88 -17.21
N ILE A 109 -4.76 11.49 -16.09
CA ILE A 109 -4.44 12.38 -14.96
C ILE A 109 -3.21 13.21 -15.33
N ARG A 110 -3.35 14.09 -16.32
CA ARG A 110 -2.44 15.19 -16.56
C ARG A 110 -2.81 16.34 -15.64
N VAL A 111 -2.65 16.14 -14.34
CA VAL A 111 -2.87 17.19 -13.35
C VAL A 111 -1.66 18.11 -13.42
N SER A 112 -1.88 19.38 -13.77
CA SER A 112 -0.78 20.34 -13.86
C SER A 112 -0.17 20.58 -12.47
N GLU A 113 1.08 21.03 -12.41
CA GLU A 113 1.72 21.37 -11.13
C GLU A 113 0.92 22.45 -10.36
N SER A 114 0.30 23.39 -11.08
CA SER A 114 -0.61 24.39 -10.52
C SER A 114 -1.87 23.79 -9.91
N ASP A 115 -2.46 22.77 -10.54
CA ASP A 115 -3.63 22.08 -10.01
C ASP A 115 -3.27 21.34 -8.73
N TRP A 116 -2.11 20.69 -8.67
CA TRP A 116 -1.60 20.06 -7.45
C TRP A 116 -1.35 21.06 -6.32
N LYS A 117 -0.74 22.20 -6.61
CA LYS A 117 -0.53 23.26 -5.60
C LYS A 117 -1.84 23.80 -5.07
N GLN A 118 -2.82 24.01 -5.94
CA GLN A 118 -4.15 24.45 -5.55
C GLN A 118 -4.85 23.39 -4.70
N LEU A 119 -4.69 22.12 -5.06
CA LEU A 119 -5.23 20.99 -4.34
C LEU A 119 -4.68 20.89 -2.92
N ASN A 120 -3.35 20.93 -2.76
CA ASN A 120 -2.71 20.89 -1.44
C ASN A 120 -3.24 22.02 -0.56
N ARG A 121 -3.37 23.25 -1.11
CA ARG A 121 -3.95 24.38 -0.39
C ARG A 121 -5.41 24.15 0.00
N ASP A 122 -6.25 23.71 -0.92
CA ASP A 122 -7.68 23.52 -0.63
C ASP A 122 -7.88 22.43 0.44
N VAL A 123 -7.04 21.40 0.42
CA VAL A 123 -7.13 20.33 1.40
C VAL A 123 -6.63 20.79 2.78
N GLU A 124 -5.48 21.46 2.85
CA GLU A 124 -4.96 22.07 4.08
C GLU A 124 -6.02 22.97 4.75
N ASN A 125 -6.85 23.65 3.96
CA ASN A 125 -7.81 24.64 4.43
C ASN A 125 -9.18 24.08 4.86
N GLU A 126 -9.72 23.02 4.24
CA GLU A 126 -11.13 22.64 4.44
C GLU A 126 -11.40 21.24 5.03
N TYR A 127 -10.47 20.26 4.98
CA TYR A 127 -10.91 18.84 5.13
C TYR A 127 -10.06 17.86 5.98
N ILE A 128 -8.86 18.22 6.47
CA ILE A 128 -7.91 17.19 6.98
C ILE A 128 -8.13 16.73 8.44
N LYS A 129 -9.01 17.35 9.24
CA LYS A 129 -9.14 16.85 10.61
C LYS A 129 -9.79 15.46 10.69
N ASN A 130 -10.67 15.10 9.75
CA ASN A 130 -11.51 13.90 9.89
C ASN A 130 -11.50 12.92 8.70
N ALA A 131 -10.92 13.26 7.54
CA ALA A 131 -10.88 12.34 6.40
C ALA A 131 -9.51 11.61 6.32
N PRO A 132 -9.46 10.28 6.50
CA PRO A 132 -8.25 9.47 6.34
C PRO A 132 -7.99 9.19 4.85
N ASP A 133 -7.86 10.24 4.04
CA ASP A 133 -7.74 10.07 2.60
C ASP A 133 -6.27 9.85 2.24
N LEU A 134 -5.85 8.58 2.27
CA LEU A 134 -4.50 8.08 1.95
C LEU A 134 -3.92 8.68 0.67
N LEU A 135 -4.80 8.91 -0.30
CA LEU A 135 -4.40 9.43 -1.58
C LEU A 135 -3.97 10.89 -1.51
N LEU A 136 -4.47 11.62 -0.53
CA LEU A 136 -4.17 13.02 -0.34
C LEU A 136 -2.81 13.21 0.30
N GLU A 137 -2.46 12.35 1.26
CA GLU A 137 -1.10 12.27 1.81
C GLU A 137 -0.11 11.82 0.73
N ALA A 138 -0.46 10.77 -0.04
CA ALA A 138 0.36 10.28 -1.14
C ALA A 138 0.52 11.29 -2.29
N THR A 139 -0.50 12.12 -2.53
CA THR A 139 -0.45 13.14 -3.60
C THR A 139 0.14 14.46 -3.15
N GLY A 140 0.12 14.77 -1.86
CA GLY A 140 0.69 16.01 -1.31
C GLY A 140 2.18 16.14 -1.63
N GLU A 141 2.93 15.05 -1.45
CA GLU A 141 4.37 14.99 -1.73
C GLU A 141 4.68 14.59 -3.18
N TRP A 142 3.67 14.33 -4.02
CA TRP A 142 3.82 13.76 -5.37
C TRP A 142 4.83 14.50 -6.24
N ASN A 143 4.67 15.81 -6.36
CA ASN A 143 5.54 16.63 -7.22
C ASN A 143 6.93 16.79 -6.63
N LYS A 144 7.03 16.91 -5.30
CA LYS A 144 8.30 17.05 -4.59
C LYS A 144 9.14 15.78 -4.73
N ASP A 145 8.49 14.63 -4.63
CA ASP A 145 9.11 13.32 -4.75
C ASP A 145 9.28 12.85 -6.20
N GLN A 146 8.76 13.63 -7.15
CA GLN A 146 8.71 13.28 -8.57
C GLN A 146 8.16 11.86 -8.75
N SER A 147 7.06 11.57 -8.05
CA SER A 147 6.41 10.28 -8.04
C SER A 147 5.95 9.89 -9.45
N THR A 148 6.12 8.62 -9.80
CA THR A 148 5.63 8.07 -11.08
C THR A 148 4.42 7.15 -10.83
N ALA A 149 3.75 6.74 -11.91
CA ALA A 149 2.79 5.65 -11.91
C ALA A 149 3.23 4.45 -11.05
N LEU A 150 4.49 4.04 -11.22
CA LEU A 150 5.06 2.92 -10.51
C LEU A 150 5.19 3.18 -8.99
N SER A 151 5.51 4.42 -8.59
CA SER A 151 5.54 4.82 -7.17
C SER A 151 4.17 4.64 -6.49
N LEU A 152 3.05 4.92 -7.17
CA LEU A 152 1.71 4.62 -6.63
C LEU A 152 1.48 3.13 -6.53
N ALA A 153 1.74 2.38 -7.59
CA ALA A 153 1.55 0.94 -7.56
C ALA A 153 2.32 0.29 -6.38
N ILE A 154 3.53 0.78 -6.10
CA ILE A 154 4.32 0.38 -4.92
C ILE A 154 3.60 0.77 -3.62
N LEU A 155 3.14 2.01 -3.46
CA LEU A 155 2.43 2.46 -2.26
C LEU A 155 1.19 1.61 -1.96
N PHE A 156 0.45 1.21 -3.00
CA PHE A 156 -0.74 0.38 -2.89
C PHE A 156 -0.44 -1.14 -2.83
N GLY A 157 0.83 -1.54 -2.84
CA GLY A 157 1.22 -2.95 -2.72
C GLY A 157 0.86 -3.81 -3.94
N TRP A 158 0.80 -3.24 -5.15
CA TRP A 158 0.46 -3.99 -6.37
C TRP A 158 1.67 -4.74 -6.92
N THR A 159 2.04 -5.79 -6.20
CA THR A 159 3.24 -6.57 -6.48
C THR A 159 3.32 -7.05 -7.93
N ASP A 160 2.23 -7.57 -8.50
CA ASP A 160 2.26 -8.13 -9.86
C ASP A 160 2.44 -7.05 -10.93
N TYR A 161 1.74 -5.91 -10.79
CA TYR A 161 1.93 -4.78 -11.72
C TYR A 161 3.36 -4.25 -11.65
N VAL A 162 3.91 -4.11 -10.44
CA VAL A 162 5.28 -3.64 -10.25
C VAL A 162 6.26 -4.63 -10.89
N LYS A 163 6.11 -5.93 -10.66
CA LYS A 163 6.95 -6.97 -11.29
C LYS A 163 6.86 -6.95 -12.82
N ALA A 164 5.68 -6.68 -13.37
CA ALA A 164 5.46 -6.66 -14.82
C ALA A 164 6.00 -5.40 -15.51
N ARG A 165 6.10 -4.27 -14.81
CA ARG A 165 6.42 -2.96 -15.41
C ARG A 165 7.75 -2.37 -14.98
N LEU A 166 8.33 -2.83 -13.87
CA LEU A 166 9.61 -2.36 -13.39
C LEU A 166 10.72 -2.72 -14.38
N THR A 167 11.48 -1.72 -14.82
CA THR A 167 12.71 -1.91 -15.58
C THR A 167 13.90 -1.32 -14.83
N TYR A 168 15.12 -1.69 -15.23
CA TYR A 168 16.35 -1.15 -14.65
C TYR A 168 16.47 0.37 -14.89
N GLU A 169 16.06 0.83 -16.06
CA GLU A 169 16.06 2.25 -16.44
C GLU A 169 15.13 3.04 -15.51
N MET A 170 13.94 2.52 -15.19
CA MET A 170 13.02 3.17 -14.26
C MET A 170 13.58 3.33 -12.85
N ILE A 171 14.50 2.46 -12.42
CA ILE A 171 15.19 2.56 -11.13
C ILE A 171 16.30 3.61 -11.22
N SER A 172 17.19 3.45 -12.20
CA SER A 172 18.41 4.27 -12.35
C SER A 172 18.12 5.72 -12.76
N GLU A 173 17.06 5.96 -13.52
CA GLU A 173 16.64 7.31 -13.95
C GLU A 173 15.67 7.97 -12.95
N LYS A 174 15.27 7.29 -11.87
CA LYS A 174 14.33 7.85 -10.90
C LYS A 174 14.96 9.04 -10.18
N THR A 175 14.38 10.21 -10.39
CA THR A 175 14.71 11.44 -9.67
C THR A 175 13.78 11.64 -8.46
N GLY A 176 14.19 12.42 -7.47
CA GLY A 176 13.37 12.70 -6.28
C GLY A 176 13.44 11.56 -5.26
N ARG A 177 12.28 10.99 -4.88
CA ARG A 177 12.22 9.87 -3.93
C ARG A 177 12.52 8.54 -4.61
N PRO A 178 13.47 7.72 -4.13
CA PRO A 178 13.76 6.42 -4.72
C PRO A 178 12.58 5.45 -4.63
N LEU A 179 12.40 4.60 -5.65
CA LEU A 179 11.31 3.60 -5.67
C LEU A 179 11.36 2.65 -4.47
N LEU A 180 12.58 2.28 -4.04
CA LEU A 180 12.78 1.43 -2.87
C LEU A 180 12.27 2.10 -1.59
N ASP A 181 12.39 3.42 -1.44
CA ASP A 181 11.87 4.12 -0.25
C ASP A 181 10.34 4.05 -0.15
N TYR A 182 9.61 4.04 -1.27
CA TYR A 182 8.16 3.84 -1.26
C TYR A 182 7.76 2.44 -0.78
N ALA A 183 8.58 1.43 -1.11
CA ALA A 183 8.33 0.05 -0.69
C ALA A 183 8.67 -0.18 0.79
N LEU A 184 9.69 0.51 1.30
CA LEU A 184 10.16 0.38 2.68
C LEU A 184 9.35 1.24 3.65
N VAL A 185 9.07 2.49 3.29
CA VAL A 185 8.44 3.49 4.15
C VAL A 185 7.20 4.03 3.46
N PRO A 186 6.07 3.31 3.45
CA PRO A 186 4.89 3.83 2.79
C PRO A 186 4.44 5.12 3.47
N CYS A 187 4.20 6.16 2.67
CA CYS A 187 3.92 7.52 3.14
C CYS A 187 2.50 7.69 3.69
N THR A 188 1.83 6.62 4.08
CA THR A 188 0.38 6.62 4.22
C THR A 188 -0.07 6.07 5.55
N ARG A 189 -1.04 6.72 6.16
CA ARG A 189 -1.68 6.22 7.40
C ARG A 189 -2.34 4.84 7.26
N LEU A 190 -2.69 4.37 6.05
CA LEU A 190 -3.37 3.09 5.86
C LEU A 190 -2.40 1.91 5.66
N SER A 191 -1.23 2.14 5.08
CA SER A 191 -0.17 1.12 5.04
C SER A 191 1.03 1.61 5.83
N LYS A 192 1.15 1.13 7.07
CA LYS A 192 2.37 1.32 7.88
C LYS A 192 3.42 0.24 7.60
N ASN A 193 3.08 -0.74 6.76
CA ASN A 193 3.89 -1.92 6.54
C ASN A 193 4.71 -1.77 5.27
N ALA A 194 5.98 -2.15 5.34
CA ALA A 194 6.79 -2.35 4.16
C ALA A 194 6.16 -3.41 3.25
N HIS A 195 6.45 -3.33 1.96
CA HIS A 195 6.07 -4.30 0.95
C HIS A 195 7.28 -5.21 0.64
N PRO A 196 7.53 -6.27 1.44
CA PRO A 196 8.78 -7.05 1.38
C PRO A 196 9.03 -7.65 -0.01
N GLU A 197 7.98 -8.16 -0.66
CA GLU A 197 8.10 -8.73 -2.00
C GLU A 197 8.51 -7.70 -3.06
N ILE A 198 7.94 -6.50 -2.98
CA ILE A 198 8.25 -5.39 -3.88
C ILE A 198 9.67 -4.91 -3.62
N ALA A 199 10.05 -4.72 -2.34
CA ALA A 199 11.41 -4.34 -1.96
C ALA A 199 12.44 -5.35 -2.47
N ALA A 200 12.21 -6.65 -2.27
CA ALA A 200 13.08 -7.71 -2.78
C ALA A 200 13.19 -7.71 -4.31
N HIS A 201 12.10 -7.37 -5.01
CA HIS A 201 12.12 -7.26 -6.46
C HIS A 201 12.89 -6.03 -6.95
N LEU A 202 12.72 -4.87 -6.31
CA LEU A 202 13.47 -3.65 -6.58
C LEU A 202 14.99 -3.85 -6.38
N LEU A 203 15.38 -4.48 -5.27
CA LEU A 203 16.78 -4.77 -4.96
C LEU A 203 17.42 -5.71 -5.98
N ARG A 204 16.72 -6.81 -6.36
CA ARG A 204 17.19 -7.71 -7.44
C ARG A 204 17.28 -7.02 -8.79
N SER A 205 16.49 -5.98 -9.01
CA SER A 205 16.49 -5.18 -10.23
C SER A 205 17.52 -4.04 -10.19
N GLY A 206 18.36 -3.95 -9.14
CA GLY A 206 19.48 -3.01 -9.07
C GLY A 206 19.23 -1.75 -8.24
N ALA A 207 18.14 -1.68 -7.45
CA ALA A 207 17.96 -0.60 -6.49
C ALA A 207 19.03 -0.67 -5.39
N ASP A 208 19.65 0.47 -5.07
CA ASP A 208 20.68 0.56 -4.02
C ASP A 208 20.01 0.86 -2.66
N PRO A 209 20.07 -0.06 -1.68
CA PRO A 209 19.52 0.21 -0.35
C PRO A 209 20.34 1.21 0.47
N GLY A 210 21.57 1.51 0.05
CA GLY A 210 22.43 2.57 0.59
C GLY A 210 22.15 3.95 0.00
N GLU A 211 21.28 4.05 -1.02
CA GLU A 211 20.95 5.32 -1.68
C GLU A 211 20.47 6.36 -0.66
N LEU A 212 20.87 7.62 -0.87
CA LEU A 212 20.51 8.71 0.02
C LEU A 212 19.24 9.41 -0.48
N TYR A 213 18.26 9.57 0.41
CA TYR A 213 17.09 10.42 0.17
C TYR A 213 16.95 11.42 1.33
N GLN A 214 16.87 12.71 0.98
CA GLN A 214 16.89 13.82 1.95
C GLN A 214 18.11 13.77 2.90
N GLY A 215 19.25 13.28 2.40
CA GLY A 215 20.50 13.19 3.16
C GLY A 215 20.60 11.99 4.11
N ILE A 216 19.63 11.07 4.10
CA ILE A 216 19.60 9.87 4.94
C ILE A 216 19.53 8.64 4.04
N SER A 217 20.26 7.58 4.36
CA SER A 217 20.17 6.33 3.58
C SER A 217 18.80 5.67 3.73
N LEU A 218 18.34 4.97 2.69
CA LEU A 218 17.04 4.30 2.72
C LEU A 218 16.93 3.28 3.84
N TRP A 219 18.02 2.55 4.13
CA TRP A 219 18.10 1.66 5.28
C TRP A 219 17.82 2.36 6.61
N VAL A 220 18.52 3.46 6.87
CA VAL A 220 18.36 4.23 8.11
C VAL A 220 16.95 4.80 8.20
N ARG A 221 16.42 5.31 7.07
CA ARG A 221 15.05 5.84 6.99
C ARG A 221 14.01 4.76 7.29
N TYR A 222 14.18 3.54 6.78
CA TYR A 222 13.33 2.40 7.09
C TYR A 222 13.38 2.03 8.57
N ILE A 223 14.58 1.90 9.14
CA ILE A 223 14.73 1.68 10.57
C ILE A 223 14.04 2.77 11.40
N LEU A 224 14.14 4.02 10.97
CA LEU A 224 13.46 5.16 11.59
C LEU A 224 11.96 5.20 11.30
N SER A 225 11.41 4.42 10.38
CA SER A 225 9.96 4.33 10.18
C SER A 225 9.33 3.25 11.07
N LEU A 226 10.12 2.27 11.51
CA LEU A 226 9.72 1.24 12.48
C LEU A 226 9.47 1.79 13.90
N GLN A 227 9.30 3.10 14.07
CA GLN A 227 9.10 3.74 15.37
C GLN A 227 7.77 3.39 16.04
N ASP A 228 6.83 2.86 15.26
CA ASP A 228 5.47 2.50 15.65
C ASP A 228 5.26 0.99 15.48
N LEU A 229 6.20 0.18 16.01
CA LEU A 229 6.21 -1.28 15.85
C LEU A 229 4.91 -1.95 16.32
N ASP A 230 4.15 -1.32 17.22
CA ASP A 230 2.87 -1.83 17.70
C ASP A 230 1.84 -1.97 16.57
N HIS A 231 2.06 -1.29 15.44
CA HIS A 231 1.19 -1.32 14.26
C HIS A 231 1.86 -1.91 13.01
N CYS A 232 3.12 -2.35 13.11
CA CYS A 232 3.82 -2.96 11.98
C CYS A 232 3.60 -4.49 11.96
N ASP A 233 3.40 -5.05 10.77
CA ASP A 233 3.50 -6.49 10.56
C ASP A 233 4.96 -6.92 10.79
N ARG A 234 5.17 -7.65 11.87
CA ARG A 234 6.50 -8.10 12.31
C ARG A 234 7.12 -9.07 11.31
N VAL A 235 6.32 -9.91 10.67
CA VAL A 235 6.81 -10.90 9.70
C VAL A 235 7.35 -10.17 8.47
N SER A 236 6.56 -9.28 7.87
CA SER A 236 7.00 -8.45 6.74
C SER A 236 8.21 -7.59 7.09
N THR A 237 8.25 -7.04 8.31
CA THR A 237 9.39 -6.25 8.79
C THR A 237 10.69 -7.07 8.82
N PHE A 238 10.63 -8.27 9.38
CA PHE A 238 11.79 -9.15 9.45
C PHE A 238 12.28 -9.56 8.07
N ILE A 239 11.38 -10.00 7.19
CA ILE A 239 11.70 -10.36 5.80
C ILE A 239 12.37 -9.18 5.09
N THR A 240 11.86 -7.97 5.29
CA THR A 240 12.43 -6.76 4.68
C THR A 240 13.84 -6.48 5.18
N ILE A 241 14.07 -6.55 6.50
CA ILE A 241 15.41 -6.38 7.10
C ILE A 241 16.40 -7.41 6.56
N GLU A 242 16.01 -8.69 6.57
CA GLU A 242 16.87 -9.76 6.06
C GLU A 242 17.20 -9.56 4.58
N THR A 243 16.20 -9.19 3.78
CA THR A 243 16.37 -8.91 2.36
C THR A 243 17.37 -7.78 2.13
N LEU A 244 17.28 -6.68 2.89
CA LEU A 244 18.20 -5.55 2.79
C LEU A 244 19.64 -5.94 3.16
N ILE A 245 19.82 -6.72 4.24
CA ILE A 245 21.14 -7.21 4.65
C ILE A 245 21.77 -8.10 3.57
N ARG A 246 20.97 -8.98 2.95
CA ARG A 246 21.44 -9.84 1.85
C ARG A 246 21.89 -9.04 0.62
N HIS A 247 21.33 -7.84 0.42
CA HIS A 247 21.72 -6.93 -0.66
C HIS A 247 22.77 -5.90 -0.25
N GLY A 248 23.56 -6.19 0.80
CA GLY A 248 24.79 -5.46 1.08
C GLY A 248 24.65 -4.20 1.92
N VAL A 249 23.50 -3.98 2.56
CA VAL A 249 23.33 -2.88 3.52
C VAL A 249 24.33 -3.01 4.67
N ASP A 250 24.94 -1.89 5.06
CA ASP A 250 25.75 -1.84 6.28
C ASP A 250 24.87 -2.13 7.51
N ARG A 251 25.17 -3.25 8.16
CA ARG A 251 24.48 -3.70 9.37
C ARG A 251 24.69 -2.72 10.53
N PHE A 252 25.74 -1.91 10.46
CA PHE A 252 26.11 -0.95 11.49
C PHE A 252 25.64 0.44 11.10
N VAL A 253 24.43 0.81 11.53
CA VAL A 253 24.01 2.21 11.51
C VAL A 253 24.78 2.96 12.60
N ARG A 254 25.62 3.93 12.22
CA ARG A 254 26.29 4.78 13.20
C ARG A 254 25.31 5.85 13.65
N ILE A 255 25.32 6.17 14.95
CA ILE A 255 24.49 7.27 15.49
C ILE A 255 24.84 8.60 14.80
N SER A 256 26.09 8.78 14.38
CA SER A 256 26.55 9.94 13.61
C SER A 256 25.82 10.13 12.29
N ASP A 257 25.25 9.07 11.71
CA ASP A 257 24.55 9.09 10.43
C ASP A 257 23.09 9.56 10.61
N LEU A 258 22.62 9.67 11.85
CA LEU A 258 21.26 10.09 12.23
C LEU A 258 21.13 11.62 12.39
N GLN A 259 21.84 12.42 11.59
CA GLN A 259 21.90 13.90 11.71
C GLN A 259 20.57 14.67 11.58
N ALA A 260 19.42 13.99 11.52
CA ALA A 260 18.11 14.62 11.57
C ALA A 260 17.79 15.17 12.97
N GLU A 261 16.76 15.99 13.11
CA GLU A 261 16.51 16.93 14.22
C GLU A 261 16.80 16.50 15.69
N PRO A 262 17.27 17.43 16.55
CA PRO A 262 17.75 17.17 17.92
C PRO A 262 16.66 16.79 18.95
N SER A 263 15.38 16.89 18.62
CA SER A 263 14.28 16.77 19.60
C SER A 263 14.01 15.34 20.10
N ASN A 264 14.68 14.31 19.57
CA ASN A 264 14.37 12.90 19.87
C ASN A 264 15.60 11.97 20.03
N GLU A 265 16.76 12.52 20.37
CA GLU A 265 18.04 11.79 20.40
C GLU A 265 18.02 10.54 21.31
N LYS A 266 17.42 10.64 22.51
CA LYS A 266 17.33 9.52 23.46
C LYS A 266 16.44 8.38 22.98
N ILE A 267 15.38 8.69 22.24
CA ILE A 267 14.49 7.68 21.65
C ILE A 267 15.20 6.99 20.48
N ARG A 268 16.01 7.73 19.70
CA ARG A 268 16.82 7.15 18.62
C ARG A 268 17.89 6.20 19.14
N GLU A 269 18.63 6.58 20.18
CA GLU A 269 19.67 5.74 20.78
C GLU A 269 19.12 4.40 21.30
N LEU A 270 17.97 4.44 21.99
CA LEU A 270 17.28 3.23 22.47
C LEU A 270 16.85 2.30 21.32
N ARG A 271 16.46 2.87 20.19
CA ARG A 271 15.99 2.12 19.00
C ARG A 271 17.14 1.49 18.23
N VAL A 272 18.23 2.23 18.00
CA VAL A 272 19.47 1.68 17.42
C VAL A 272 19.96 0.52 18.27
N THR A 273 19.97 0.70 19.60
CA THR A 273 20.37 -0.36 20.54
C THR A 273 19.44 -1.58 20.45
N THR A 274 18.13 -1.37 20.30
CA THR A 274 17.15 -2.47 20.19
C THR A 274 17.34 -3.27 18.89
N LEU A 275 17.55 -2.59 17.77
CA LEU A 275 17.79 -3.25 16.48
C LEU A 275 19.15 -3.95 16.45
N GLN A 276 20.19 -3.36 17.01
CA GLN A 276 21.49 -4.03 17.18
C GLN A 276 21.35 -5.30 18.01
N LYS A 277 20.52 -5.30 19.06
CA LYS A 277 20.21 -6.51 19.83
C LYS A 277 19.44 -7.55 19.02
N MET A 278 18.49 -7.14 18.18
CA MET A 278 17.76 -8.05 17.28
C MET A 278 18.71 -8.69 16.26
N LEU A 279 19.59 -7.90 15.65
CA LEU A 279 20.59 -8.38 14.68
C LEU A 279 21.60 -9.31 15.33
N LEU A 280 22.15 -8.94 16.48
CA LEU A 280 23.08 -9.79 17.24
C LEU A 280 22.42 -11.10 17.68
N HIS A 281 21.15 -11.05 18.08
CA HIS A 281 20.41 -12.25 18.45
C HIS A 281 20.19 -13.17 17.23
N TYR A 282 19.81 -12.62 16.08
CA TYR A 282 19.75 -13.38 14.82
C TYR A 282 21.09 -14.02 14.46
N GLU A 283 22.20 -13.29 14.58
CA GLU A 283 23.54 -13.80 14.26
C GLU A 283 23.99 -14.92 15.21
N THR A 284 23.69 -14.80 16.49
CA THR A 284 24.08 -15.78 17.52
C THR A 284 23.23 -17.05 17.48
N HIS A 285 22.00 -16.96 16.97
CA HIS A 285 21.06 -18.07 16.87
C HIS A 285 20.87 -18.51 15.42
N ARG A 286 21.88 -18.30 14.57
CA ARG A 286 21.96 -18.81 13.20
C ARG A 286 22.67 -20.19 13.20
N PRO A 287 21.94 -21.33 13.25
CA PRO A 287 22.47 -22.67 13.06
C PRO A 287 23.44 -22.77 11.89
N ALA A 288 24.58 -23.38 12.18
CA ALA A 288 25.55 -23.76 11.19
C ALA A 288 25.03 -24.99 10.42
N GLY A 289 24.73 -24.81 9.13
CA GLY A 289 24.53 -25.91 8.18
C GLY A 289 23.09 -26.30 7.86
N PHE A 290 22.15 -25.36 7.76
CA PHE A 290 20.77 -25.65 7.33
C PHE A 290 20.35 -24.98 6.02
N ASP A 291 19.53 -25.74 5.29
CA ASP A 291 18.92 -25.55 3.97
C ASP A 291 17.92 -24.39 3.95
N GLU A 292 17.62 -23.83 2.77
CA GLU A 292 16.90 -22.55 2.60
C GLU A 292 15.44 -22.53 3.11
N ASP A 293 14.87 -23.68 3.49
CA ASP A 293 13.47 -23.79 3.90
C ASP A 293 13.32 -24.17 5.38
N ALA A 294 12.74 -23.23 6.14
CA ALA A 294 12.30 -23.29 7.53
C ALA A 294 13.33 -22.89 8.60
N TYR A 295 13.18 -21.66 9.09
CA TYR A 295 13.79 -21.18 10.32
C TYR A 295 12.75 -20.84 11.38
N ASP A 296 13.11 -21.15 12.63
CA ASP A 296 12.27 -20.90 13.80
C ASP A 296 12.39 -19.44 14.27
N VAL A 297 11.52 -18.64 13.69
CA VAL A 297 11.24 -17.23 13.99
C VAL A 297 10.83 -17.00 15.47
N LEU A 298 10.56 -18.07 16.24
CA LEU A 298 10.16 -18.02 17.65
C LEU A 298 11.23 -17.47 18.60
N ASP A 299 12.52 -17.76 18.43
CA ASP A 299 13.55 -17.35 19.40
C ASP A 299 13.83 -15.83 19.35
N VAL A 300 13.87 -15.27 18.13
CA VAL A 300 14.03 -13.82 17.90
C VAL A 300 12.83 -13.06 18.43
N LEU A 301 11.62 -13.60 18.25
CA LEU A 301 10.39 -13.01 18.78
C LEU A 301 10.25 -13.21 20.29
N GLU A 302 10.80 -14.28 20.88
CA GLU A 302 10.86 -14.47 22.32
C GLU A 302 11.76 -13.42 22.99
N ALA A 303 12.94 -13.14 22.41
CA ALA A 303 13.84 -12.09 22.86
C ALA A 303 13.19 -10.69 22.79
N ILE A 304 12.41 -10.43 21.74
CA ILE A 304 11.61 -9.20 21.57
C ILE A 304 10.44 -9.15 22.57
N SER A 305 9.77 -10.28 22.83
CA SER A 305 8.60 -10.39 23.72
C SER A 305 8.92 -10.20 25.22
N ARG A 306 10.19 -10.34 25.61
CA ARG A 306 10.67 -10.05 26.97
C ARG A 306 10.72 -8.54 27.27
N SER A 307 10.49 -7.70 26.25
CA SER A 307 10.04 -6.31 26.42
C SER A 307 8.60 -6.31 26.97
N ARG A 308 8.42 -5.85 28.21
CA ARG A 308 7.25 -6.08 29.11
C ARG A 308 5.82 -5.94 28.57
N HIS A 309 5.58 -5.44 27.35
CA HIS A 309 4.24 -5.25 26.77
C HIS A 309 3.85 -6.31 25.70
N TRP A 310 4.74 -7.24 25.36
CA TRP A 310 4.69 -7.97 24.07
C TRP A 310 4.36 -9.47 24.16
N ALA A 311 4.32 -10.06 25.35
CA ALA A 311 4.22 -11.52 25.53
C ALA A 311 2.81 -12.12 25.28
N HIS A 312 1.74 -11.39 25.61
CA HIS A 312 0.37 -11.96 25.60
C HIS A 312 -0.29 -12.00 24.20
N ALA A 313 -0.11 -10.96 23.39
CA ALA A 313 -0.67 -10.92 22.03
C ALA A 313 0.02 -11.93 21.12
N PHE A 314 1.35 -12.09 21.28
CA PHE A 314 2.16 -12.99 20.47
C PHE A 314 1.85 -14.48 20.71
N GLN A 315 1.64 -14.89 21.98
CA GLN A 315 1.23 -16.26 22.30
C GLN A 315 -0.15 -16.62 21.76
N PHE A 316 -1.06 -15.64 21.62
CA PHE A 316 -2.41 -15.85 21.11
C PHE A 316 -2.41 -16.05 19.59
N GLU A 317 -1.71 -15.18 18.86
CA GLU A 317 -1.65 -15.20 17.40
C GLU A 317 -0.91 -16.45 16.87
N MET A 318 0.14 -16.89 17.57
CA MET A 318 0.87 -18.13 17.24
C MET A 318 0.04 -19.39 17.49
N LYS A 319 -0.82 -19.41 18.51
CA LYS A 319 -1.75 -20.52 18.74
C LYS A 319 -2.79 -20.63 17.62
N GLU A 320 -3.31 -19.52 17.13
CA GLU A 320 -4.29 -19.53 16.04
C GLU A 320 -3.66 -19.88 14.69
N ARG A 321 -2.46 -19.38 14.38
CA ARG A 321 -1.75 -19.78 13.16
C ARG A 321 -1.44 -21.29 13.13
N THR A 322 -0.90 -21.83 14.22
CA THR A 322 -0.62 -23.28 14.34
C THR A 322 -1.90 -24.12 14.23
N ARG A 323 -3.02 -23.61 14.75
CA ARG A 323 -4.33 -24.27 14.65
C ARG A 323 -4.85 -24.28 13.21
N LEU A 324 -4.77 -23.15 12.51
CA LEU A 324 -5.20 -23.02 11.12
C LEU A 324 -4.35 -23.88 10.17
N GLU A 325 -3.04 -23.92 10.39
CA GLU A 325 -2.12 -24.78 9.63
C GLU A 325 -2.43 -26.27 9.83
N LYS A 326 -2.76 -26.70 11.06
CA LYS A 326 -3.23 -28.09 11.33
C LYS A 326 -4.56 -28.43 10.65
N ILE A 327 -5.48 -27.47 10.57
CA ILE A 327 -6.77 -27.64 9.87
C ILE A 327 -6.54 -27.78 8.37
N TRP A 328 -5.59 -27.02 7.80
CA TRP A 328 -5.29 -27.04 6.37
C TRP A 328 -4.42 -28.21 5.94
N SER A 329 -3.52 -28.71 6.81
CA SER A 329 -2.65 -29.85 6.50
C SER A 329 -3.33 -31.22 6.63
N GLY A 330 -4.67 -31.27 6.78
CA GLY A 330 -5.43 -32.52 6.88
C GLY A 330 -5.15 -33.34 8.14
N GLY A 331 -4.63 -32.72 9.20
CA GLY A 331 -4.39 -33.41 10.47
C GLY A 331 -5.71 -33.89 11.10
N PRO A 332 -5.77 -35.11 11.67
CA PRO A 332 -6.99 -35.61 12.30
C PRO A 332 -7.39 -34.70 13.47
N LEU A 333 -8.61 -34.17 13.40
CA LEU A 333 -9.23 -33.42 14.49
C LEU A 333 -9.50 -34.37 15.65
N HIS A 334 -8.59 -34.42 16.63
CA HIS A 334 -8.90 -34.97 17.94
C HIS A 334 -9.74 -33.93 18.70
N LEU A 335 -11.05 -34.08 18.62
CA LEU A 335 -12.01 -33.43 19.52
C LEU A 335 -11.87 -34.08 20.90
N ASN A 336 -11.50 -33.27 21.89
CA ASN A 336 -11.73 -33.56 23.31
C ASN A 336 -12.94 -32.76 23.78
#